data_AF-N9KZD4-F1
#
_entry.id   AF-N9KZD4-F1
#
_cell.length_a   1.000
_cell.length_b   1.000
_cell.length_c   1.000
_cell.angle_alpha   90.00
_cell.angle_beta   90.00
_cell.angle_gamma   90.00
#
_symmetry.space_group_name_H-M   'P 1'
#
loop_
_entity.id
_entity.type
_entity.pdbx_description
1 polymer ?
#
loop_
_entity_poly.entity_id
_entity_poly.type
_entity_poly.pdbx_seq_one_letter_code
_entity_poly.pdbx_strand_id
1 'polypeptide(L)'
;MNNKMIGALTLPLLCLALTGCDRMPAECEEAWDKMESLSTKMGLSEEQRQFQKKQFEAGIKEMSTEDAKRLCSQQTQTLGIIGQ
;
A
#
# COMPACT_ATOMS: atom_id res chain seq x y z
N MET A 1 -26.82 21.39 -22.94
CA MET A 1 -25.96 21.00 -21.79
C MET A 1 -25.62 19.54 -21.99
N ASN A 2 -24.37 19.25 -22.37
CA ASN A 2 -23.98 17.93 -22.85
C ASN A 2 -23.58 17.01 -21.69
N ASN A 3 -24.16 15.82 -21.75
CA ASN A 3 -23.99 14.66 -20.90
C ASN A 3 -22.69 13.91 -21.24
N LYS A 4 -21.90 13.48 -20.25
CA LYS A 4 -21.16 12.19 -20.29
C LYS A 4 -20.44 11.89 -18.95
N MET A 5 -20.93 10.83 -18.31
CA MET A 5 -20.25 10.01 -17.31
C MET A 5 -18.81 9.69 -17.71
N ILE A 6 -17.86 9.93 -16.79
CA ILE A 6 -16.64 9.12 -16.68
C ILE A 6 -16.43 8.86 -15.19
N GLY A 7 -16.95 7.73 -14.74
CA GLY A 7 -16.48 7.11 -13.51
C GLY A 7 -15.08 6.57 -13.75
N ALA A 8 -14.13 7.01 -12.96
CA ALA A 8 -12.84 6.36 -12.80
C ALA A 8 -12.35 6.69 -11.38
N LEU A 9 -12.64 5.79 -10.44
CA LEU A 9 -11.90 5.67 -9.19
C LEU A 9 -10.46 5.27 -9.56
N THR A 10 -9.64 6.24 -9.98
CA THR A 10 -8.22 6.02 -10.21
C THR A 10 -7.53 6.04 -8.85
N LEU A 11 -7.38 4.86 -8.26
CA LEU A 11 -6.37 4.63 -7.22
C LEU A 11 -5.03 5.08 -7.83
N PRO A 12 -4.31 6.05 -7.24
CA PRO A 12 -3.11 6.58 -7.88
C PRO A 12 -2.01 5.51 -7.80
N LEU A 13 -1.84 4.76 -8.90
CA LEU A 13 -0.61 4.03 -9.20
C LEU A 13 0.47 5.08 -9.49
N LEU A 14 1.12 5.54 -8.42
CA LEU A 14 2.33 6.36 -8.51
C LEU A 14 3.51 5.43 -8.83
N CYS A 15 3.77 5.22 -10.12
CA CYS A 15 5.00 4.62 -10.62
C CYS A 15 6.03 5.73 -10.88
N LEU A 16 7.02 5.86 -10.02
CA LEU A 16 8.25 6.62 -10.27
C LEU A 16 9.40 5.82 -9.69
N ALA A 17 10.15 5.12 -10.52
CA ALA A 17 11.28 4.29 -10.12
C ALA A 17 12.57 5.12 -9.95
N LEU A 18 13.27 4.97 -8.82
CA LEU A 18 14.70 5.26 -8.69
C LEU A 18 15.35 4.31 -7.68
N THR A 19 16.32 3.54 -8.16
CA THR A 19 16.98 2.45 -7.47
C THR A 19 17.95 2.95 -6.39
N GLY A 20 17.59 2.78 -5.12
CA GLY A 20 18.46 2.94 -3.95
C GLY A 20 18.34 1.72 -3.04
N CYS A 21 19.45 1.28 -2.45
CA CYS A 21 19.53 0.08 -1.62
C CYS A 21 18.86 0.32 -0.25
N ASP A 22 17.53 0.34 -0.20
CA ASP A 22 16.78 0.74 0.99
C ASP A 22 16.13 -0.47 1.67
N ARG A 23 16.56 -0.72 2.92
CA ARG A 23 15.76 -1.52 3.85
C ARG A 23 14.40 -0.83 4.01
N MET A 24 13.32 -1.61 3.99
CA MET A 24 11.97 -1.06 4.12
C MET A 24 11.86 -0.23 5.41
N PRO A 25 11.27 0.99 5.37
CA PRO A 25 11.06 1.79 6.57
C PRO A 25 10.16 1.04 7.57
N ALA A 26 10.44 1.20 8.87
CA ALA A 26 9.70 0.52 9.94
C ALA A 26 8.19 0.82 9.89
N GLU A 27 7.82 2.02 9.48
CA GLU A 27 6.43 2.46 9.30
C GLU A 27 5.71 1.65 8.21
N CYS A 28 6.44 1.23 7.17
CA CYS A 28 5.91 0.40 6.10
C CYS A 28 5.84 -1.08 6.49
N GLU A 29 6.76 -1.55 7.33
CA GLU A 29 6.65 -2.88 7.94
C GLU A 29 5.42 -2.98 8.84
N GLU A 30 5.17 -1.97 9.69
CA GLU A 30 3.97 -1.92 10.54
C GLU A 30 2.68 -1.81 9.72
N ALA A 31 2.67 -0.98 8.67
CA ALA A 31 1.52 -0.88 7.78
C ALA A 31 1.22 -2.23 7.10
N TRP A 32 2.25 -2.94 6.64
CA TRP A 32 2.12 -4.27 6.04
C TRP A 32 1.57 -5.30 7.02
N ASP A 33 2.08 -5.37 8.24
CA ASP A 33 1.60 -6.30 9.27
C ASP A 33 0.09 -6.15 9.53
N LYS A 34 -0.41 -4.91 9.62
CA LYS A 34 -1.85 -4.65 9.77
C LYS A 34 -2.66 -5.09 8.55
N MET A 35 -2.16 -4.87 7.34
CA MET A 35 -2.80 -5.35 6.11
C MET A 35 -2.80 -6.88 6.02
N GLU A 36 -1.72 -7.54 6.44
CA GLU A 36 -1.59 -9.00 6.46
C GLU A 36 -2.55 -9.63 7.48
N SER A 37 -2.66 -9.02 8.67
CA SER A 37 -3.64 -9.41 9.68
C SER A 37 -5.08 -9.25 9.19
N LEU A 38 -5.39 -8.11 8.55
CA LEU A 38 -6.72 -7.85 8.00
C LEU A 38 -7.05 -8.81 6.85
N SER A 39 -6.15 -9.00 5.90
CA SER A 39 -6.34 -9.92 4.77
C SER A 39 -6.51 -11.37 5.24
N THR A 40 -5.83 -11.77 6.31
CA THR A 40 -6.05 -13.07 6.98
C THR A 40 -7.45 -13.17 7.57
N LYS A 41 -7.91 -12.14 8.30
CA LYS A 41 -9.29 -12.10 8.83
C LYS A 41 -10.36 -12.11 7.73
N MET A 42 -10.06 -11.50 6.58
CA MET A 42 -10.93 -11.51 5.39
C MET A 42 -10.88 -12.80 4.58
N GLY A 43 -10.04 -13.76 4.96
CA GLY A 43 -9.96 -15.08 4.30
C GLY A 43 -9.21 -15.08 2.98
N LEU A 44 -8.31 -14.10 2.72
CA LEU A 44 -7.43 -14.16 1.55
C LEU A 44 -6.49 -15.36 1.67
N SER A 45 -6.15 -15.97 0.52
CA SER A 45 -5.17 -17.06 0.49
C SER A 45 -3.76 -16.52 0.74
N GLU A 46 -2.87 -17.41 1.18
CA GLU A 46 -1.45 -17.05 1.36
C GLU A 46 -0.82 -16.57 0.05
N GLU A 47 -1.16 -17.18 -1.08
CA GLU A 47 -0.68 -16.76 -2.40
C GLU A 47 -1.08 -15.31 -2.71
N GLN A 48 -2.32 -14.94 -2.42
CA GLN A 48 -2.82 -13.58 -2.62
C GLN A 48 -2.10 -12.57 -1.72
N ARG A 49 -1.87 -12.92 -0.45
CA ARG A 49 -1.13 -12.07 0.50
C ARG A 49 0.32 -11.86 0.04
N GLN A 50 1.00 -12.93 -0.37
CA GLN A 50 2.37 -12.86 -0.87
C GLN A 50 2.46 -12.03 -2.16
N PHE A 51 1.48 -12.16 -3.05
CA PHE A 51 1.41 -11.32 -4.25
C PHE A 51 1.24 -9.83 -3.88
N GLN A 52 0.31 -9.51 -2.97
CA GLN A 52 0.12 -8.15 -2.47
C GLN A 52 1.37 -7.61 -1.77
N LYS A 53 2.09 -8.45 -1.02
CA LYS A 53 3.34 -8.09 -0.34
C LYS A 53 4.40 -7.67 -1.32
N LYS A 54 4.59 -8.46 -2.37
CA LYS A 54 5.57 -8.16 -3.43
C LYS A 54 5.24 -6.85 -4.13
N GLN A 55 3.97 -6.58 -4.41
CA GLN A 55 3.54 -5.32 -5.02
C GLN A 55 3.75 -4.14 -4.08
N PHE A 56 3.47 -4.31 -2.79
CA PHE A 56 3.73 -3.29 -1.77
C PHE A 56 5.22 -2.98 -1.68
N GLU A 57 6.07 -4.00 -1.49
CA GLU A 57 7.53 -3.82 -1.39
C GLU A 57 8.12 -3.23 -2.67
N ALA A 58 7.63 -3.63 -3.85
CA ALA A 58 8.06 -3.06 -5.12
C ALA A 58 7.72 -1.57 -5.20
N GLY A 59 6.48 -1.19 -4.84
CA GLY A 59 6.07 0.21 -4.80
C GLY A 59 6.90 1.04 -3.82
N ILE A 60 7.13 0.53 -2.60
CA ILE A 60 7.95 1.23 -1.60
C ILE A 60 9.41 1.40 -2.06
N LYS A 61 9.98 0.39 -2.72
CA LYS A 61 11.34 0.45 -3.27
C LYS A 61 11.48 1.43 -4.43
N GLU A 62 10.39 1.74 -5.12
CA GLU A 62 10.37 2.78 -6.15
C GLU A 62 10.26 4.19 -5.54
N MET A 63 9.71 4.32 -4.33
CA MET A 63 9.52 5.60 -3.65
C MET A 63 10.77 6.11 -2.93
N SER A 64 10.82 7.42 -2.68
CA SER A 64 11.81 7.98 -1.75
C SER A 64 11.51 7.50 -0.33
N THR A 65 12.54 7.27 0.50
CA THR A 65 12.38 6.80 1.88
C THR A 65 11.43 7.69 2.69
N GLU A 66 11.47 9.01 2.47
CA GLU A 66 10.62 9.98 3.17
C GLU A 66 9.16 9.93 2.68
N ASP A 67 8.93 9.76 1.36
CA ASP A 67 7.59 9.57 0.83
C ASP A 67 6.98 8.23 1.24
N ALA A 68 7.79 7.17 1.27
CA ALA A 68 7.41 5.86 1.76
C ALA A 68 6.96 5.92 3.22
N LYS A 69 7.77 6.52 4.12
CA LYS A 69 7.41 6.74 5.53
C LYS A 69 6.10 7.51 5.66
N ARG A 70 5.95 8.60 4.90
CA ARG A 70 4.74 9.43 4.95
C ARG A 70 3.50 8.65 4.48
N LEU A 71 3.62 7.89 3.39
CA LEU A 71 2.55 7.06 2.85
C LEU A 71 2.13 5.98 3.85
N CYS A 72 3.09 5.21 4.36
CA CYS A 72 2.84 4.11 5.27
C CYS A 72 2.29 4.59 6.61
N SER A 73 2.78 5.72 7.13
CA SER A 73 2.23 6.34 8.35
C SER A 73 0.76 6.75 8.19
N GLN A 74 0.36 7.27 7.03
CA GLN A 74 -1.04 7.63 6.75
C GLN A 74 -1.95 6.41 6.53
N GLN A 75 -1.45 5.38 5.84
CA GLN A 75 -2.21 4.13 5.64
C GLN A 75 -2.47 3.41 6.97
N THR A 76 -1.47 3.40 7.86
CA THR A 76 -1.57 2.78 9.19
C THR A 76 -2.68 3.40 10.04
N GLN A 77 -2.83 4.73 9.99
CA GLN A 77 -3.89 5.45 10.70
C GLN A 77 -5.27 5.13 10.16
N THR A 78 -5.40 4.93 8.85
CA THR A 78 -6.67 4.63 8.19
C THR A 78 -7.10 3.17 8.44
N LEU A 79 -6.15 2.24 8.34
CA LEU A 79 -6.41 0.80 8.58
C LEU A 79 -6.73 0.50 10.05
N GLY A 80 -6.16 1.28 10.99
CA GLY A 80 -6.48 1.19 12.41
C GLY A 80 -7.93 1.53 12.78
N ILE A 81 -8.66 2.19 11.87
CA ILE A 81 -10.10 2.50 12.04
C ILE A 81 -10.97 1.35 11.51
N ILE A 82 -10.51 0.63 10.48
CA ILE A 82 -11.27 -0.44 9.82
C ILE A 82 -11.12 -1.79 10.55
N GLY A 83 -10.05 -1.95 11.35
CA GLY A 83 -9.78 -3.14 12.15
C GLY A 83 -10.35 -3.13 13.58
N GLN A 84 -11.07 -2.07 13.99
CA GLN A 84 -11.76 -1.96 15.29
C GLN A 84 -13.19 -2.49 15.23
#